data_AF-A0A917D2B3-F1
#
_entry.id   AF-A0A917D2B3-F1
#
_cell.length_a   1.000
_cell.length_b   1.000
_cell.length_c   1.000
_cell.angle_alpha   90.00
_cell.angle_beta   90.00
_cell.angle_gamma   90.00
#
_symmetry.space_group_name_H-M   'P 1'
#
loop_
_entity.id
_entity.type
_entity.pdbx_description
1 polymer ?
#
loop_
_entity_poly.entity_id
_entity_poly.type
_entity_poly.pdbx_seq_one_letter_code
_entity_poly.pdbx_strand_id
1 'polypeptide(L)' 'MMKVITFKNKSIPVYFPAEKGQYYDLLNTKLDEMSLDFEFRKRWKMVKSVEVVRDVAIFQYNDGTKLYLEVS' A
#
# COMPACT_ATOMS: atom_id res chain seq x y z
N MET A 1 -4.00 -11.85 -7.62
CA MET A 1 -2.55 -12.07 -7.82
C MET A 1 -1.77 -11.36 -6.72
N MET A 2 -0.69 -11.95 -6.22
CA MET A 2 0.19 -11.33 -5.21
C MET A 2 1.37 -10.67 -5.91
N LYS A 3 1.61 -9.38 -5.62
CA LYS A 3 2.85 -8.67 -5.97
C LYS A 3 3.56 -8.24 -4.70
N VAL A 4 4.77 -7.72 -4.84
CA VAL A 4 5.51 -7.09 -3.75
C VAL A 4 5.68 -5.62 -4.08
N ILE A 5 5.47 -4.75 -3.09
CA ILE A 5 5.82 -3.34 -3.18
C ILE A 5 6.94 -3.05 -2.19
N THR A 6 7.96 -2.33 -2.64
CA THR A 6 9.07 -1.92 -1.80
C THR A 6 8.99 -0.42 -1.61
N PHE A 7 8.81 0.00 -0.36
CA PHE A 7 8.82 1.41 -0.01
C PHE A 7 9.87 1.66 1.05
N LYS A 8 10.83 2.52 0.70
CA LYS A 8 12.08 2.71 1.43
C LYS A 8 12.76 1.35 1.67
N ASN A 9 12.93 0.95 2.93
CA ASN A 9 13.67 -0.26 3.30
C ASN A 9 12.78 -1.46 3.63
N LYS A 10 11.48 -1.39 3.29
CA LYS A 10 10.52 -2.45 3.65
C LYS A 10 9.71 -2.87 2.43
N SER A 11 9.74 -4.18 2.17
CA SER A 11 8.95 -4.84 1.15
C SER A 11 7.73 -5.51 1.78
N ILE A 12 6.55 -5.31 1.19
CA ILE A 12 5.27 -5.81 1.71
C ILE A 12 4.52 -6.52 0.59
N PRO A 13 3.91 -7.69 0.87
CA PRO A 13 3.03 -8.35 -0.09
C PRO A 13 1.76 -7.51 -0.31
N VAL A 14 1.43 -7.32 -1.58
CA VAL A 14 0.24 -6.60 -2.03
C VAL A 14 -0.67 -7.57 -2.77
N TYR A 15 -1.90 -7.69 -2.31
CA TYR A 15 -2.93 -8.51 -2.94
C TYR A 15 -3.77 -7.67 -3.90
N PHE A 16 -3.91 -8.16 -5.13
CA PHE A 16 -4.76 -7.59 -6.16
C PHE A 16 -5.87 -8.59 -6.52
N PRO A 17 -7.15 -8.28 -6.28
CA PRO A 17 -8.27 -9.15 -6.67
C PRO A 17 -8.45 -9.27 -8.18
N ALA A 18 -7.99 -8.28 -8.96
CA ALA A 18 -8.15 -8.22 -10.42
C ALA A 18 -6.81 -8.00 -11.13
N GLU A 19 -6.67 -8.48 -12.37
CA GLU A 19 -5.47 -8.36 -13.24
C GLU A 19 -5.22 -6.94 -13.79
N LYS A 20 -5.61 -5.90 -13.06
CA LYS A 20 -5.37 -4.53 -13.49
C LYS A 20 -4.02 -4.04 -12.98
N GLY A 21 -2.99 -4.24 -13.80
CA GLY A 21 -1.62 -3.75 -13.54
C GLY A 21 -1.56 -2.27 -13.19
N GLN A 22 -2.45 -1.45 -13.76
CA GLN A 22 -2.57 -0.01 -13.50
C GLN A 22 -2.69 0.34 -12.01
N TYR A 23 -3.39 -0.45 -11.20
CA TYR A 23 -3.53 -0.16 -9.77
C TYR A 23 -2.23 -0.35 -8.99
N TYR A 24 -1.31 -1.17 -9.49
CA TYR A 24 0.03 -1.29 -8.92
C TYR A 24 0.84 -0.03 -9.17
N ASP A 25 0.76 0.53 -10.37
CA ASP A 25 1.48 1.76 -10.74
C ASP A 25 0.92 2.96 -9.96
N LEU A 26 -0.41 3.09 -9.89
CA LEU A 26 -1.07 4.13 -9.08
C LEU A 26 -0.71 4.04 -7.60
N LEU A 27 -0.63 2.83 -7.03
CA LEU A 27 -0.18 2.65 -5.66
C LEU A 27 1.28 3.10 -5.48
N ASN A 28 2.19 2.78 -6.40
CA ASN A 28 3.58 3.23 -6.30
C ASN A 28 3.68 4.75 -6.35
N THR A 29 2.98 5.40 -7.30
CA THR A 29 2.91 6.86 -7.38
C THR A 29 2.38 7.45 -6.08
N LYS A 30 1.32 6.87 -5.52
CA LYS A 30 0.75 7.35 -4.26
C LYS A 30 1.70 7.19 -3.08
N LEU A 31 2.44 6.09 -3.01
CA LEU A 31 3.46 5.89 -1.99
C LEU A 31 4.58 6.94 -2.10
N ASP A 32 4.99 7.28 -3.31
CA ASP A 32 5.99 8.33 -3.54
C ASP A 32 5.50 9.71 -3.08
N GLU A 33 4.24 10.07 -3.32
CA GLU A 33 3.62 11.28 -2.75
C GLU A 33 3.68 11.28 -1.22
N MET A 34 3.35 10.14 -0.61
CA MET A 34 3.37 9.95 0.85
C MET A 34 4.79 9.81 1.42
N SER A 35 5.84 9.86 0.59
CA SER A 35 7.22 9.62 1.02
C SER A 35 7.77 10.69 1.96
N LEU A 36 7.21 11.90 1.92
CA LEU A 36 7.58 13.01 2.79
C LEU A 36 6.71 13.09 4.05
N ASP A 37 5.59 12.37 4.11
CA ASP A 37 4.72 12.33 5.28
C ASP A 37 5.37 11.47 6.39
N PHE A 38 5.64 12.12 7.52
CA PHE A 38 6.28 11.49 8.67
C PHE A 38 5.39 10.44 9.35
N GLU A 39 4.10 10.74 9.53
CA GLU A 39 3.15 9.85 10.18
C GLU A 39 2.90 8.62 9.31
N PHE A 40 2.75 8.81 7.99
CA PHE A 40 2.66 7.69 7.06
C PHE A 40 3.89 6.80 7.12
N ARG A 41 5.10 7.37 7.09
CA ARG A 41 6.35 6.58 7.20
C ARG A 41 6.44 5.82 8.51
N LYS A 42 5.98 6.39 9.62
CA LYS A 42 5.92 5.72 10.92
C LYS A 42 4.95 4.54 10.87
N ARG A 43 3.75 4.74 10.33
CA ARG A 43 2.72 3.71 10.18
C ARG A 43 3.15 2.60 9.21
N TRP A 44 3.84 2.92 8.12
CA TRP A 44 4.35 1.96 7.13
C TRP A 44 5.18 0.84 7.76
N LYS A 45 5.98 1.17 8.78
CA LYS A 45 6.76 0.19 9.54
C LYS A 45 5.89 -0.90 10.20
N MET A 46 4.64 -0.60 10.51
CA MET A 46 3.69 -1.50 11.16
C MET A 46 2.75 -2.23 10.19
N VAL A 47 2.82 -1.93 8.89
CA VAL A 47 1.98 -2.58 7.87
C VAL A 47 2.36 -4.05 7.74
N LYS A 48 1.36 -4.92 7.80
CA LYS A 48 1.48 -6.37 7.62
C LYS A 48 1.29 -6.78 6.17
N SER A 49 0.27 -6.21 5.53
CA SER A 49 -0.12 -6.51 4.15
C SER A 49 -0.87 -5.32 3.57
N VAL A 50 -0.91 -5.25 2.24
CA VAL A 50 -1.73 -4.29 1.52
C VAL A 50 -2.68 -5.05 0.60
N GLU A 51 -3.92 -4.63 0.53
CA GLU A 51 -4.91 -5.11 -0.43
C GLU A 51 -5.39 -3.94 -1.28
N VAL A 52 -5.38 -4.07 -2.59
CA VAL A 52 -5.85 -3.00 -3.49
C VAL A 52 -7.13 -3.43 -4.15
N VAL A 53 -8.23 -2.79 -3.79
CA VAL A 53 -9.56 -3.06 -4.35
C VAL A 53 -9.99 -1.85 -5.15
N ARG A 54 -10.06 -2.01 -6.47
CA ARG A 54 -10.35 -0.92 -7.41
C ARG A 54 -9.31 0.22 -7.22
N ASP A 55 -9.78 1.40 -6.84
CA ASP A 55 -9.06 2.65 -6.63
C ASP A 55 -8.68 2.89 -5.15
N VAL A 56 -8.85 1.89 -4.28
CA VAL A 56 -8.53 2.01 -2.85
C VAL A 56 -7.50 0.97 -2.43
N ALA A 57 -6.40 1.45 -1.83
CA ALA A 57 -5.41 0.65 -1.13
C ALA A 57 -5.73 0.56 0.36
N ILE A 58 -5.85 -0.67 0.84
CA ILE A 58 -6.17 -1.03 2.22
C ILE A 58 -4.90 -1.56 2.87
N PHE A 59 -4.33 -0.78 3.79
CA PHE A 59 -3.14 -1.16 4.54
C PHE A 59 -3.60 -1.81 5.84
N GLN A 60 -3.27 -3.08 6.02
CA GLN A 60 -3.58 -3.80 7.26
C GLN A 60 -2.36 -3.73 8.19
N TYR A 61 -2.57 -3.27 9.42
CA TYR A 61 -1.51 -3.16 10.42
C TYR A 61 -1.46 -4.37 11.33
N ASN A 62 -0.34 -4.55 12.02
CA ASN A 62 -0.14 -5.64 12.98
C ASN A 62 -1.10 -5.59 14.18
N ASP A 63 -1.60 -4.41 14.54
CA ASP A 63 -2.57 -4.21 15.62
C ASP A 63 -4.03 -4.49 15.20
N GLY A 64 -4.25 -4.88 13.94
CA GLY A 64 -5.57 -5.16 13.38
C GLY A 64 -6.29 -3.93 12.79
N THR A 65 -5.74 -2.73 12.96
CA THR A 65 -6.30 -1.52 12.33
C THR A 65 -6.08 -1.52 10.82
N LYS A 66 -6.85 -0.69 10.11
CA LYS A 66 -6.76 -0.53 8.65
C LYS A 66 -6.64 0.95 8.30
N LEU A 67 -5.83 1.25 7.29
CA LEU A 67 -5.82 2.55 6.61
C LEU A 67 -6.35 2.36 5.20
N TYR A 68 -7.28 3.22 4.81
CA TYR A 68 -7.84 3.28 3.48
C TYR A 68 -7.22 4.49 2.78
N LEU A 69 -6.64 4.27 1.61
CA LEU A 69 -6.00 5.31 0.83
C LEU A 69 -6.49 5.22 -0.60
N GLU A 70 -6.97 6.31 -1.15
CA GLU A 70 -7.32 6.39 -2.56
C GLU A 70 -6.04 6.44 -3.40
N VAL A 71 -6.03 5.64 -4.46
CA VAL A 71 -4.96 5.52 -5.47
C VAL A 71 -5.56 5.92 -6.83
N SER A 72 -5.86 7.21 -6.99
CA SER A 72 -6.43 7.82 -8.20
C SER A 72 -5.54 8.91 -8.76
#